data_AF-A0A7V8NWR8-F1
#
_entry.id   AF-A0A7V8NWR8-F1
#
_cell.length_a   1.000
_cell.length_b   1.000
_cell.length_c   1.000
_cell.angle_alpha   90.00
_cell.angle_beta   90.00
_cell.angle_gamma   90.00
#
_symmetry.space_group_name_H-M   'P 1'
#
loop_
_entity.id
_entity.type
_entity.pdbx_description
1 polymer ?
#
loop_
_entity_poly.entity_id
_entity_poly.type
_entity_poly.pdbx_seq_one_letter_code
_entity_poly.pdbx_strand_id
1 'polypeptide(L)'
;MSLGPGAFPQPAGASDPRVPVIRRMRRGAGWFLTIAVLSGVNALLEIFDAKIRFIFGLGITQAVDAIGHGGGQNGMIATMAVDGLFIVMLILCSRWAKAGSQGAFVGGMIAYALDGLLLLPFRMWLDAAVHGYALYLIWQGYVAARELAQMQQAAAPGLSQPTLP
;
A
#
# COMPACT_ATOMS: atom_id res chain seq x y z
N MET A 1 -35.94 -39.18 -26.27
CA MET A 1 -35.14 -38.77 -25.08
C MET A 1 -33.73 -38.49 -25.57
N SER A 2 -33.37 -37.23 -25.85
CA SER A 2 -32.03 -36.88 -26.33
C SER A 2 -31.11 -36.59 -25.15
N LEU A 3 -30.07 -37.39 -24.99
CA LEU A 3 -28.97 -37.12 -24.08
C LEU A 3 -28.13 -35.97 -24.65
N GLY A 4 -28.12 -34.83 -23.97
CA GLY A 4 -27.30 -33.68 -24.34
C GLY A 4 -25.80 -34.01 -24.20
N PRO A 5 -24.94 -33.53 -25.11
CA PRO A 5 -23.53 -33.87 -25.12
C PRO A 5 -22.79 -33.18 -23.96
N GLY A 6 -22.16 -33.99 -23.10
CA GLY A 6 -20.87 -33.67 -22.52
C GLY A 6 -20.82 -32.63 -21.40
N ALA A 7 -21.70 -32.71 -20.39
CA ALA A 7 -21.38 -32.13 -19.08
C ALA A 7 -20.24 -32.95 -18.45
N PHE A 8 -19.00 -32.67 -18.84
CA PHE A 8 -17.83 -33.20 -18.15
C PHE A 8 -17.89 -32.71 -16.70
N PRO A 9 -17.86 -33.61 -15.69
CA PRO A 9 -17.77 -33.19 -14.31
C PRO A 9 -16.50 -32.34 -14.13
N GLN A 10 -16.68 -31.07 -13.75
CA GLN A 10 -15.57 -30.23 -13.31
C GLN A 10 -14.87 -30.96 -12.15
N PRO A 11 -13.55 -31.22 -12.23
CA PRO A 11 -12.86 -31.92 -11.18
C PRO A 11 -12.97 -31.13 -9.88
N ALA A 12 -13.62 -31.74 -8.88
CA ALA A 12 -13.69 -31.24 -7.52
C ALA A 12 -12.27 -31.15 -6.95
N GLY A 13 -11.64 -29.98 -7.11
CA GLY A 13 -10.24 -29.76 -6.74
C GLY A 13 -9.52 -28.62 -7.47
N ALA A 14 -10.06 -28.08 -8.57
CA ALA A 14 -9.48 -26.91 -9.21
C ALA A 14 -9.68 -25.65 -8.33
N SER A 15 -8.67 -25.27 -7.56
CA SER A 15 -8.65 -23.99 -6.85
C SER A 15 -8.80 -22.84 -7.85
N ASP A 16 -9.72 -21.90 -7.60
CA ASP A 16 -9.92 -20.73 -8.47
C ASP A 16 -8.57 -20.06 -8.77
N PRO A 17 -8.15 -19.93 -10.05
CA PRO A 17 -6.85 -19.39 -10.43
C PRO A 17 -6.64 -17.94 -9.96
N ARG A 18 -7.68 -17.23 -9.53
CA ARG A 18 -7.61 -15.88 -8.98
C ARG A 18 -7.11 -15.84 -7.53
N VAL A 19 -7.28 -16.92 -6.77
CA VAL A 19 -6.91 -17.00 -5.34
C VAL A 19 -5.43 -16.64 -5.08
N PRO A 20 -4.43 -17.18 -5.81
CA PRO A 20 -3.04 -16.78 -5.62
C PRO A 20 -2.80 -15.28 -5.93
N VAL A 21 -3.46 -14.75 -6.97
CA VAL A 21 -3.35 -13.33 -7.36
C VAL A 21 -3.94 -12.42 -6.28
N ILE A 22 -5.12 -12.75 -5.75
CA ILE A 22 -5.77 -12.03 -4.65
C ILE A 22 -4.88 -12.02 -3.40
N ARG A 23 -4.24 -13.16 -3.07
CA ARG A 23 -3.30 -13.22 -1.94
C ARG A 23 -2.09 -12.31 -2.14
N ARG A 24 -1.52 -12.27 -3.34
CA ARG A 24 -0.39 -11.39 -3.66
C ARG A 24 -0.77 -9.91 -3.57
N MET A 25 -1.93 -9.55 -4.11
CA MET A 25 -2.50 -8.21 -3.98
C MET A 25 -2.68 -7.81 -2.50
N ARG A 26 -3.31 -8.68 -1.70
CA ARG A 26 -3.55 -8.42 -0.27
C ARG A 26 -2.26 -8.31 0.54
N ARG A 27 -1.22 -9.09 0.19
CA ARG A 27 0.11 -8.98 0.81
C ARG A 27 0.74 -7.61 0.53
N GLY A 28 0.74 -7.16 -0.72
CA GLY A 28 1.23 -5.82 -1.07
C GLY A 28 0.41 -4.71 -0.42
N ALA A 29 -0.92 -4.81 -0.41
CA ALA A 29 -1.78 -3.85 0.27
C ALA A 29 -1.60 -3.87 1.81
N GLY A 30 -1.15 -4.99 2.38
CA GLY A 30 -0.82 -5.13 3.79
C GLY A 30 0.38 -4.30 4.20
N TRP A 31 1.33 -4.06 3.29
CA TRP A 31 2.51 -3.24 3.58
C TRP A 31 2.16 -1.80 3.94
N PHE A 32 1.12 -1.20 3.35
CA PHE A 32 0.63 0.11 3.78
C PHE A 32 0.25 0.14 5.26
N LEU A 33 -0.41 -0.93 5.75
CA LEU A 33 -0.77 -1.04 7.16
C LEU A 33 0.47 -1.29 8.03
N THR A 34 1.41 -2.10 7.57
CA THR A 34 2.68 -2.31 8.28
C THR A 34 3.45 -1.00 8.45
N ILE A 35 3.54 -0.19 7.40
CA ILE A 35 4.17 1.15 7.47
C ILE A 35 3.43 2.04 8.47
N ALA A 36 2.09 2.06 8.41
CA ALA A 36 1.27 2.84 9.35
C ALA A 36 1.50 2.44 10.81
N VAL A 37 1.61 1.13 11.09
CA VAL A 37 1.90 0.62 12.44
C VAL A 37 3.31 0.99 12.89
N LEU A 38 4.32 0.80 12.03
CA LEU A 38 5.71 1.16 12.34
C LEU A 38 5.84 2.66 12.61
N SER A 39 5.20 3.50 11.81
CA SER A 39 5.14 4.94 12.02
C SER A 39 4.42 5.32 13.32
N GLY A 40 3.30 4.67 13.64
CA GLY A 40 2.59 4.89 14.91
C GLY A 40 3.42 4.49 16.14
N VAL A 41 4.20 3.41 16.06
CA VAL A 41 5.15 3.03 17.11
C VAL A 41 6.22 4.10 17.29
N ASN A 42 6.75 4.68 16.20
CA ASN A 42 7.73 5.76 16.30
C ASN A 42 7.16 7.01 16.96
N ALA A 43 5.94 7.42 16.57
CA ALA A 43 5.26 8.56 17.20
C ALA A 43 5.02 8.32 18.70
N LEU A 44 4.66 7.09 19.09
CA LEU A 44 4.53 6.71 20.51
C LEU A 44 5.86 6.82 21.26
N LEU A 45 6.96 6.34 20.69
CA LEU A 45 8.28 6.42 21.32
C LEU A 45 8.74 7.87 21.52
N GLU A 46 8.43 8.75 20.57
CA GLU A 46 8.70 10.19 20.68
C GLU A 46 7.93 10.84 21.84
N ILE A 47 6.66 10.46 22.04
CA ILE A 47 5.83 10.93 23.17
C ILE A 47 6.44 10.52 24.52
N PHE A 48 7.07 9.34 24.60
CA PHE A 48 7.71 8.86 25.84
C PHE A 48 9.10 9.46 26.10
N ASP A 49 9.55 10.44 25.30
CA ASP A 49 10.90 11.01 25.32
C ASP A 49 12.01 9.94 25.30
N ALA A 50 11.70 8.78 24.68
CA ALA A 50 12.70 7.78 24.44
C ALA A 50 13.67 8.37 23.41
N LYS A 51 14.86 8.78 23.85
CA LYS A 51 15.96 9.28 22.99
C LYS A 51 16.48 8.26 21.95
N ILE A 52 15.75 7.18 21.75
CA ILE A 52 15.98 6.18 20.72
C ILE A 52 15.21 6.66 19.48
N ARG A 53 15.89 7.42 18.62
CA ARG A 53 15.41 7.70 17.26
C ARG A 53 15.37 6.38 16.50
N PHE A 54 14.20 5.77 16.39
CA PHE A 54 14.03 4.49 15.72
C PHE A 54 14.18 4.68 14.20
N ILE A 55 14.92 3.77 13.56
CA ILE A 55 15.40 3.82 12.16
C ILE A 55 14.27 3.47 11.15
N PHE A 56 13.06 3.87 11.47
CA PHE A 56 11.86 3.70 10.64
C PHE A 56 11.09 5.01 10.55
N GLY A 57 11.76 6.15 10.75
CA GLY A 57 11.13 7.47 10.78
C GLY A 57 10.53 7.83 9.44
N LEU A 58 9.41 8.56 9.45
CA LEU A 58 8.87 9.16 8.22
C LEU A 58 9.82 10.28 7.78
N GLY A 59 10.06 10.39 6.47
CA GLY A 59 10.87 11.49 5.91
C GLY A 59 10.28 12.86 6.21
N ILE A 60 8.96 12.93 6.27
CA ILE A 60 8.19 14.09 6.66
C ILE A 60 8.51 14.57 8.07
N THR A 61 8.62 13.68 9.07
CA THR A 61 8.96 14.05 10.46
C THR A 61 10.26 14.84 10.50
N GLN A 62 11.27 14.38 9.76
CA GLN A 62 12.60 14.98 9.71
C GLN A 62 12.62 16.30 8.94
N ALA A 63 11.82 16.40 7.87
CA ALA A 63 11.65 17.64 7.14
C ALA A 63 10.95 18.72 7.99
N VAL A 64 9.91 18.34 8.75
CA VAL A 64 9.20 19.25 9.65
C VAL A 64 10.09 19.66 10.82
N ASP A 65 10.86 18.75 11.41
CA ASP A 65 11.83 19.08 12.46
C ASP A 65 12.93 20.03 11.95
N ALA A 66 13.47 19.78 10.75
CA ALA A 66 14.50 20.63 10.17
C ALA A 66 14.02 22.07 9.91
N ILE A 67 12.77 22.23 9.50
CA ILE A 67 12.12 23.54 9.33
C ILE A 67 11.68 24.12 10.68
N GLY A 68 11.30 23.26 11.62
CA GLY A 68 10.71 23.55 12.92
C GLY A 68 11.72 23.86 14.03
N HIS A 69 13.02 23.72 13.80
CA HIS A 69 14.08 24.06 14.77
C HIS A 69 14.06 25.52 15.26
N GLY A 70 13.20 26.39 14.72
CA GLY A 70 12.92 27.73 15.28
C GLY A 70 11.65 27.85 16.15
N GLY A 71 10.83 26.80 16.29
CA GLY A 71 9.43 26.91 16.74
C GLY A 71 9.07 26.38 18.14
N GLY A 72 10.00 25.74 18.86
CA GLY A 72 9.73 25.18 20.19
C GLY A 72 8.55 24.18 20.19
N GLN A 73 7.64 24.29 21.16
CA GLN A 73 6.49 23.39 21.33
C GLN A 73 5.54 23.34 20.11
N ASN A 74 5.49 24.41 19.29
CA ASN A 74 4.66 24.44 18.08
C ASN A 74 5.20 23.54 16.97
N GLY A 75 6.53 23.32 16.92
CA GLY A 75 7.15 22.40 15.95
C GLY A 75 6.71 20.96 16.19
N MET A 76 6.77 20.51 17.45
CA MET A 76 6.35 19.17 17.86
C MET A 76 4.89 18.86 17.52
N ILE A 77 3.97 19.81 17.76
CA ILE A 77 2.55 19.62 17.43
C ILE A 77 2.35 19.50 15.92
N ALA A 78 3.07 20.30 15.12
CA ALA A 78 3.02 20.22 13.67
C ALA A 78 3.54 18.86 13.16
N THR A 79 4.68 18.39 13.67
CA THR A 79 5.25 17.08 13.34
C THR A 79 4.24 15.95 13.61
N MET A 80 3.66 15.91 14.83
CA MET A 80 2.66 14.90 15.20
C MET A 80 1.39 14.95 14.33
N ALA A 81 0.94 16.15 13.96
CA ALA A 81 -0.25 16.31 13.13
C ALA A 81 -0.03 15.77 11.70
N VAL A 82 1.13 16.05 11.10
CA VAL A 82 1.44 15.57 9.75
C VAL A 82 1.68 14.06 9.75
N ASP A 83 2.39 13.54 10.75
CA ASP A 83 2.60 12.09 10.90
C ASP A 83 1.29 11.35 11.10
N GLY A 84 0.40 11.87 11.96
CA GLY A 84 -0.94 11.33 12.16
C GLY A 84 -1.76 11.32 10.87
N LEU A 85 -1.71 12.41 10.10
CA LEU A 85 -2.37 12.49 8.80
C LEU A 85 -1.83 11.45 7.81
N PHE A 86 -0.52 11.26 7.77
CA PHE A 86 0.14 10.27 6.91
C PHE A 86 -0.25 8.84 7.29
N ILE A 87 -0.29 8.51 8.59
CA ILE A 87 -0.75 7.21 9.11
C ILE A 87 -2.19 6.94 8.67
N VAL A 88 -3.09 7.91 8.84
CA VAL A 88 -4.50 7.77 8.43
C VAL A 88 -4.60 7.54 6.92
N MET A 89 -3.86 8.31 6.12
CA MET A 89 -3.81 8.14 4.68
C MET A 89 -3.35 6.72 4.29
N LEU A 90 -2.29 6.20 4.91
CA LEU A 90 -1.80 4.84 4.65
C LEU A 90 -2.82 3.77 5.01
N ILE A 91 -3.55 3.93 6.12
CA ILE A 91 -4.62 3.02 6.53
C ILE A 91 -5.75 3.01 5.48
N LEU A 92 -6.17 4.19 5.00
CA LEU A 92 -7.18 4.32 3.96
C LEU A 92 -6.71 3.69 2.64
N CYS A 93 -5.47 3.96 2.23
CA CYS A 93 -4.83 3.34 1.08
C CYS A 93 -4.81 1.80 1.21
N SER A 94 -4.44 1.24 2.37
CA SER A 94 -4.48 -0.21 2.60
C SER A 94 -5.88 -0.77 2.42
N ARG A 95 -6.90 -0.08 2.95
CA ARG A 95 -8.29 -0.55 2.91
C ARG A 95 -8.83 -0.58 1.48
N TRP A 96 -8.58 0.46 0.70
CA TRP A 96 -8.99 0.54 -0.71
C TRP A 96 -8.12 -0.33 -1.64
N ALA A 97 -6.83 -0.48 -1.35
CA ALA A 97 -5.94 -1.38 -2.07
C ALA A 97 -6.36 -2.85 -1.87
N LYS A 98 -6.79 -3.23 -0.65
CA LYS A 98 -7.37 -4.56 -0.37
C LYS A 98 -8.67 -4.82 -1.13
N ALA A 99 -9.41 -3.76 -1.46
CA ALA A 99 -10.61 -3.82 -2.30
C ALA A 99 -10.30 -3.89 -3.81
N GLY A 100 -9.03 -3.85 -4.21
CA GLY A 100 -8.60 -3.92 -5.61
C GLY A 100 -8.51 -2.57 -6.33
N SER A 101 -8.63 -1.44 -5.60
CA SER A 101 -8.50 -0.12 -6.21
C SER A 101 -7.05 0.16 -6.64
N GLN A 102 -6.84 0.24 -7.95
CA GLN A 102 -5.55 0.60 -8.55
C GLN A 102 -5.12 2.03 -8.21
N GLY A 103 -6.08 2.95 -8.11
CA GLY A 103 -5.82 4.35 -7.73
C GLY A 103 -5.27 4.47 -6.31
N ALA A 104 -5.77 3.66 -5.37
CA ALA A 104 -5.27 3.65 -4.00
C ALA A 104 -3.82 3.16 -3.90
N PHE A 105 -3.44 2.17 -4.72
CA PHE A 105 -2.06 1.72 -4.84
C PHE A 105 -1.16 2.82 -5.40
N VAL A 106 -1.53 3.44 -6.52
CA VAL A 106 -0.69 4.47 -7.16
C VAL A 106 -0.56 5.70 -6.27
N GLY A 107 -1.66 6.19 -5.69
CA GLY A 107 -1.63 7.34 -4.78
C GLY A 107 -0.76 7.07 -3.55
N GLY A 108 -0.93 5.90 -2.91
CA GLY A 108 -0.11 5.50 -1.76
C GLY A 108 1.37 5.32 -2.12
N MET A 109 1.69 4.72 -3.27
CA MET A 109 3.06 4.57 -3.75
C MET A 109 3.74 5.91 -4.01
N ILE A 110 3.05 6.86 -4.64
CA ILE A 110 3.60 8.20 -4.90
C ILE A 110 3.88 8.92 -3.59
N ALA A 111 2.89 8.97 -2.68
CA ALA A 111 3.07 9.64 -1.40
C ALA A 111 4.20 9.02 -0.58
N TYR A 112 4.29 7.69 -0.55
CA TYR A 112 5.34 6.98 0.17
C TYR A 112 6.73 7.10 -0.47
N ALA A 113 6.81 7.14 -1.80
CA ALA A 113 8.07 7.37 -2.50
C ALA A 113 8.59 8.78 -2.26
N LEU A 114 7.71 9.79 -2.31
CA LEU A 114 8.07 11.18 -2.00
C LEU A 114 8.59 11.30 -0.57
N ASP A 115 7.93 10.66 0.40
CA ASP A 115 8.42 10.60 1.79
C ASP A 115 9.82 9.96 1.89
N GLY A 116 10.04 8.84 1.20
CA GLY A 116 11.36 8.21 1.13
C GLY A 116 12.45 9.09 0.51
N LEU A 117 12.10 9.90 -0.49
CA LEU A 117 13.04 10.85 -1.11
C LEU A 117 13.44 11.99 -0.16
N LEU A 118 12.54 12.41 0.74
CA LEU A 118 12.83 13.43 1.75
C LEU A 118 13.92 12.98 2.73
N LEU A 119 14.17 11.68 2.88
CA LEU A 119 15.20 11.13 3.76
C LEU A 119 16.63 11.25 3.19
N LEU A 120 16.78 11.37 1.85
CA LEU A 120 18.08 11.37 1.17
C LEU A 120 19.02 12.50 1.63
N PRO A 121 18.56 13.76 1.78
CA PRO A 121 19.41 14.86 2.27
C PRO A 121 19.92 14.63 3.71
N PHE A 122 19.16 13.89 4.52
CA PHE A 122 19.50 13.59 5.92
C PHE A 122 20.48 12.40 6.05
N ARG A 123 20.96 11.83 4.94
CA ARG A 123 21.89 10.68 4.89
C ARG A 123 21.39 9.45 5.65
N MET A 124 20.08 9.30 5.77
CA MET A 124 19.46 8.16 6.45
C MET A 124 19.26 7.02 5.46
N TRP A 125 20.38 6.41 5.08
CA TRP A 125 20.42 5.37 4.05
C TRP A 125 19.63 4.11 4.41
N LEU A 126 19.58 3.77 5.70
CA LEU A 126 18.85 2.59 6.17
C LEU A 126 17.33 2.81 6.08
N ASP A 127 16.81 3.94 6.54
CA ASP A 127 15.40 4.31 6.38
C ASP A 127 15.00 4.37 4.89
N ALA A 128 15.84 4.98 4.05
CA ALA A 128 15.61 5.04 2.60
C ALA A 128 15.59 3.64 1.95
N ALA A 129 16.45 2.72 2.40
CA ALA A 129 16.44 1.34 1.91
C ALA A 129 15.17 0.58 2.31
N VAL A 130 14.69 0.77 3.55
CA VAL A 130 13.41 0.20 4.01
C VAL A 130 12.24 0.77 3.19
N HIS A 131 12.24 2.06 2.89
CA HIS A 131 11.25 2.69 2.01
C HIS A 131 11.26 2.08 0.61
N GLY A 132 12.44 1.90 0.02
CA GLY A 132 12.58 1.23 -1.29
C GLY A 132 12.07 -0.20 -1.27
N TYR A 133 12.38 -0.96 -0.21
CA TYR A 133 11.94 -2.35 -0.06
C TYR A 133 10.42 -2.45 0.12
N ALA A 134 9.83 -1.63 0.97
CA ALA A 134 8.39 -1.60 1.17
C ALA A 134 7.66 -1.14 -0.11
N LEU A 135 8.20 -0.14 -0.81
CA LEU A 135 7.68 0.31 -2.11
C LEU A 135 7.71 -0.82 -3.16
N TYR A 136 8.78 -1.61 -3.20
CA TYR A 136 8.88 -2.78 -4.08
C TYR A 136 7.80 -3.82 -3.77
N LEU A 137 7.49 -4.08 -2.49
CA LEU A 137 6.45 -5.04 -2.11
C LEU A 137 5.03 -4.53 -2.40
N ILE A 138 4.80 -3.23 -2.24
CA ILE A 138 3.56 -2.57 -2.66
C ILE A 138 3.41 -2.66 -4.19
N TRP A 139 4.48 -2.43 -4.95
CA TRP A 139 4.51 -2.57 -6.41
C TRP A 139 4.10 -3.98 -6.86
N GLN A 140 4.62 -5.02 -6.20
CA GLN A 140 4.21 -6.40 -6.47
C GLN A 140 2.70 -6.63 -6.21
N GLY A 141 2.13 -5.95 -5.21
CA GLY A 141 0.69 -5.94 -4.96
C GLY A 141 -0.11 -5.23 -6.04
N TYR A 142 0.39 -4.10 -6.55
CA TYR A 142 -0.21 -3.34 -7.64
C TYR A 142 -0.25 -4.14 -8.94
N VAL A 143 0.85 -4.82 -9.30
CA VAL A 143 0.89 -5.70 -10.47
C VAL A 143 -0.17 -6.81 -10.35
N ALA A 144 -0.28 -7.43 -9.17
CA ALA A 144 -1.32 -8.43 -8.91
C ALA A 144 -2.76 -7.84 -8.99
N ALA A 145 -2.96 -6.59 -8.56
CA ALA A 145 -4.26 -5.91 -8.69
C ALA A 145 -4.62 -5.69 -10.17
N ARG A 146 -3.65 -5.36 -11.01
CA ARG A 146 -3.85 -5.23 -12.47
C ARG A 146 -4.16 -6.57 -13.12
N GLU A 147 -3.42 -7.60 -12.78
CA GLU A 147 -3.65 -8.96 -13.26
C GLU A 147 -5.05 -9.46 -12.88
N LEU A 148 -5.48 -9.23 -11.63
CA LEU A 148 -6.83 -9.58 -11.17
C LEU A 148 -7.92 -8.83 -11.96
N ALA A 149 -7.74 -7.53 -12.22
CA ALA A 149 -8.68 -6.74 -13.00
C ALA A 149 -8.79 -7.25 -14.46
N GLN A 150 -7.68 -7.65 -15.07
CA GLN A 150 -7.66 -8.26 -16.41
C GLN A 150 -8.37 -9.61 -16.42
N MET A 151 -8.15 -10.46 -15.42
CA MET A 151 -8.84 -11.75 -15.27
C MET A 151 -10.34 -11.60 -15.06
N GLN A 152 -10.79 -10.53 -14.40
CA GLN A 152 -12.22 -10.22 -14.23
C GLN A 152 -12.85 -9.75 -15.54
N GLN A 153 -12.16 -8.90 -16.30
CA GLN A 153 -12.62 -8.44 -17.62
C GLN A 153 -12.69 -9.58 -18.64
N ALA A 154 -11.68 -10.46 -18.67
CA ALA A 154 -11.64 -11.62 -19.57
C ALA A 154 -12.71 -12.67 -19.25
N ALA A 155 -13.19 -12.72 -18.00
CA ALA A 155 -14.26 -13.60 -17.56
C ALA A 155 -15.66 -12.98 -17.68
N ALA A 156 -15.76 -11.72 -18.14
CA ALA A 156 -17.01 -11.07 -18.50
C ALA A 156 -17.27 -10.98 -20.03
N PRO A 157 -17.04 -12.03 -20.86
CA PRO A 157 -17.43 -11.99 -22.27
C PRO A 157 -18.93 -12.26 -22.37
N GLY A 158 -19.75 -11.20 -22.37
CA GLY A 158 -21.21 -11.34 -22.51
C GLY A 158 -22.01 -10.07 -22.81
N LEU A 159 -21.43 -8.87 -22.78
CA LEU A 159 -22.17 -7.61 -23.00
C LEU A 159 -21.73 -6.83 -24.25
N SER A 160 -20.84 -7.39 -25.06
CA SER A 160 -20.24 -6.68 -26.20
C SER A 160 -20.07 -7.56 -27.44
N GLN A 161 -21.00 -8.49 -27.68
CA GLN A 161 -21.30 -8.83 -29.08
C GLN A 161 -22.29 -7.78 -29.59
N PRO A 162 -21.90 -6.85 -30.47
CA PRO A 162 -22.88 -6.11 -31.22
C PRO A 162 -23.58 -7.12 -32.12
N THR A 163 -24.87 -7.36 -31.88
CA THR A 163 -25.74 -7.92 -32.91
C THR A 163 -25.74 -6.90 -34.05
N LEU A 164 -24.88 -7.14 -35.05
CA LEU A 164 -24.94 -6.41 -36.31
C LEU A 164 -26.25 -6.81 -37.00
N PRO A 165 -27.02 -5.84 -37.53
CA PRO A 165 -28.26 -6.10 -38.27
C PRO A 165 -28.00 -6.81 -39.60
#